data_AF-A0A529SL96-F1
#
_entry.id   AF-A0A529SL96-F1
#
_cell.length_a   1.000
_cell.length_b   1.000
_cell.length_c   1.000
_cell.angle_alpha   90.00
_cell.angle_beta   90.00
_cell.angle_gamma   90.00
#
_symmetry.space_group_name_H-M   'P 1'
#
loop_
_entity.id
_entity.type
_entity.pdbx_description
1 polymer ?
#
loop_
_entity_poly.entity_id
_entity_poly.type
_entity_poly.pdbx_seq_one_letter_code
_entity_poly.pdbx_strand_id
1 'polypeptide(L)'
;VFGGRMDRLDIRATGDAARITDYKSIKPPPKTQRITLGQGRELQRVLYAIAVRALLPETRAVVARLIYLADDPATFELKGDELDDAIGHAISYLSAATVILRSGRIAPRWEKDVFYDDMRLALPADRESYLRRKASEFRAANQQLNKLWSAST
;
A
#
# COMPACT_ATOMS: atom_id res chain seq x y z
N VAL A 1 -14.05 10.80 11.18
CA VAL A 1 -12.72 10.45 11.73
C VAL A 1 -12.06 9.50 10.74
N PHE A 2 -10.92 9.88 10.16
CA PHE A 2 -10.13 8.96 9.33
C PHE A 2 -9.13 8.25 10.25
N GLY A 3 -9.11 6.92 10.22
CA GLY A 3 -8.23 6.11 11.06
C GLY A 3 -8.14 4.68 10.53
N GLY A 4 -7.09 3.96 10.95
CA GLY A 4 -6.89 2.54 10.66
C GLY A 4 -6.89 1.72 11.95
N ARG A 5 -7.14 0.42 11.83
CA ARG A 5 -7.04 -0.53 12.95
C ARG A 5 -5.99 -1.58 12.63
N MET A 6 -4.93 -1.61 13.43
CA MET A 6 -3.95 -2.70 13.38
C MET A 6 -4.59 -3.98 13.90
N ASP A 7 -4.35 -5.11 13.23
CA ASP A 7 -4.88 -6.40 13.71
C ASP A 7 -4.27 -6.77 15.06
N ARG A 8 -2.95 -6.61 15.20
CA ARG A 8 -2.23 -6.84 16.45
C ARG A 8 -0.97 -5.98 16.57
N LEU A 9 -0.77 -5.44 17.78
CA LEU A 9 0.43 -4.71 18.19
C LEU A 9 0.95 -5.35 19.49
N ASP A 10 2.16 -5.91 19.44
CA ASP A 10 2.89 -6.35 20.63
C ASP A 10 3.94 -5.28 20.98
N ILE A 11 3.99 -4.83 22.23
CA ILE A 11 4.99 -3.88 22.72
C ILE A 11 5.86 -4.64 23.73
N ARG A 12 7.20 -4.52 23.61
CA ARG A 12 8.11 -5.10 24.59
C ARG A 12 7.87 -4.47 25.95
N ALA A 13 8.05 -5.22 27.04
CA ALA A 13 7.82 -4.72 28.41
C ALA A 13 8.59 -3.41 28.73
N THR A 14 9.77 -3.24 28.13
CA THR A 14 10.61 -2.04 28.22
C THR A 14 10.10 -0.84 27.40
N GLY A 15 9.12 -1.02 26.50
CA GLY A 15 8.58 0.00 25.61
C GLY A 15 9.47 0.37 24.41
N ASP A 16 10.73 -0.08 24.40
CA ASP A 16 11.75 0.27 23.39
C ASP A 16 11.57 -0.42 22.03
N ALA A 17 10.69 -1.41 21.95
CA ALA A 17 10.43 -2.16 20.72
C ALA A 17 8.97 -2.53 20.57
N ALA A 18 8.49 -2.51 19.31
CA ALA A 18 7.14 -2.91 18.96
C ALA A 18 7.14 -3.84 17.74
N ARG A 19 6.19 -4.78 17.74
CA ARG A 19 5.92 -5.67 16.61
C ARG A 19 4.47 -5.52 16.19
N ILE A 20 4.28 -5.14 14.93
CA ILE A 20 2.97 -5.09 14.28
C ILE A 20 2.75 -6.43 13.58
N THR A 21 1.55 -6.97 13.65
CA THR A 21 1.17 -8.16 12.88
C THR A 21 -0.09 -7.86 12.08
N ASP A 22 -0.01 -8.08 10.77
CA ASP A 22 -1.12 -8.03 9.82
C ASP A 22 -1.43 -9.46 9.36
N TYR A 23 -2.69 -9.88 9.41
CA TYR A 23 -3.10 -11.24 9.04
C TYR A 23 -3.78 -11.25 7.68
N LYS A 24 -3.46 -12.26 6.88
CA LYS A 24 -4.11 -12.54 5.60
C LYS A 24 -4.68 -13.96 5.59
N SER A 25 -5.94 -14.11 5.21
CA SER A 25 -6.63 -15.41 5.11
C SER A 25 -6.44 -16.11 3.76
N ILE A 26 -5.64 -15.54 2.87
CA ILE A 26 -5.36 -16.07 1.53
C ILE A 26 -4.06 -16.87 1.52
N LYS A 27 -3.80 -17.60 0.42
CA LYS A 27 -2.54 -18.33 0.24
C LYS A 27 -1.34 -17.36 0.19
N PRO A 28 -0.21 -17.71 0.81
CA PRO A 28 0.99 -16.90 0.73
C PRO A 28 1.56 -16.91 -0.69
N PRO A 29 2.26 -15.85 -1.09
CA PRO A 29 3.15 -15.90 -2.25
C PRO A 29 4.33 -16.84 -2.00
N PRO A 30 5.10 -17.22 -3.06
CA PRO A 30 6.30 -18.02 -2.91
C PRO A 30 7.26 -17.46 -1.85
N LYS A 31 7.84 -18.32 -0.99
CA LYS A 31 8.74 -17.89 0.10
C LYS A 31 10.00 -17.16 -0.39
N THR A 32 10.40 -17.36 -1.65
CA THR A 32 11.53 -16.68 -2.29
C THR A 32 11.22 -15.23 -2.68
N GLN A 33 9.94 -14.85 -2.67
CA GLN A 33 9.50 -13.52 -3.05
C GLN A 33 9.78 -12.54 -1.92
N ARG A 34 10.58 -11.50 -2.21
CA ARG A 34 10.75 -10.38 -1.29
C ARG A 34 9.51 -9.50 -1.33
N ILE A 35 8.77 -9.50 -0.23
CA ILE A 35 7.58 -8.67 -0.10
C ILE A 35 7.95 -7.42 0.69
N THR A 36 8.06 -6.29 0.00
CA THR A 36 8.18 -4.97 0.64
C THR A 36 6.83 -4.24 0.55
N LEU A 37 6.56 -3.59 -0.59
CA LEU A 37 5.27 -2.91 -0.85
C LEU A 37 4.29 -3.74 -1.69
N GLY A 38 4.75 -4.78 -2.39
CA GLY A 38 3.90 -5.78 -3.05
C GLY A 38 2.84 -5.19 -3.98
N GLN A 39 3.23 -4.31 -4.91
CA GLN A 39 2.29 -3.57 -5.78
C GLN A 39 1.27 -2.71 -5.01
N GLY A 40 1.66 -2.23 -3.83
CA GLY A 40 0.77 -1.48 -2.94
C GLY A 40 -0.11 -2.36 -2.05
N ARG A 41 -0.15 -3.68 -2.24
CA ARG A 41 -0.94 -4.61 -1.40
C ARG A 41 -0.48 -4.60 0.06
N GLU A 42 0.79 -4.32 0.28
CA GLU A 42 1.42 -4.36 1.61
C GLU A 42 1.71 -2.97 2.16
N LEU A 43 1.11 -1.91 1.59
CA LEU A 43 1.21 -0.55 2.10
C LEU A 43 0.65 -0.43 3.52
N GLN A 44 -0.37 -1.23 3.85
CA GLN A 44 -1.04 -1.25 5.14
C GLN A 44 -0.07 -1.41 6.33
N ARG A 45 0.78 -2.45 6.33
CA ARG A 45 1.73 -2.70 7.43
C ARG A 45 2.83 -1.64 7.53
N VAL A 46 3.20 -1.00 6.42
CA VAL A 46 4.16 0.12 6.42
C VAL A 46 3.52 1.38 7.05
N LEU A 47 2.26 1.68 6.71
CA LEU A 47 1.51 2.76 7.34
C LEU A 47 1.35 2.54 8.85
N TYR A 48 1.15 1.29 9.28
CA TYR A 48 1.13 0.94 10.70
C TYR A 48 2.47 1.18 11.39
N ALA A 49 3.60 0.88 10.72
CA ALA A 49 4.91 1.19 11.26
C ALA A 49 5.13 2.70 11.45
N ILE A 50 4.66 3.52 10.49
CA ILE A 50 4.66 4.98 10.63
C ILE A 50 3.82 5.41 11.83
N ALA A 51 2.60 4.85 11.97
CA ALA A 51 1.72 5.17 13.10
C ALA A 51 2.34 4.79 14.45
N VAL A 52 2.97 3.62 14.56
CA VAL A 52 3.68 3.20 15.77
C VAL A 52 4.81 4.16 16.11
N ARG A 53 5.65 4.56 15.15
CA ARG A 53 6.72 5.53 15.40
C ARG A 53 6.21 6.90 15.83
N ALA A 54 5.09 7.34 15.25
CA ALA A 54 4.50 8.63 15.56
C ALA A 54 3.79 8.65 16.93
N LEU A 55 3.16 7.55 17.32
CA LEU A 55 2.32 7.46 18.52
C LEU A 55 3.06 6.89 19.74
N LEU A 56 4.15 6.13 19.53
CA LEU A 56 4.96 5.52 20.58
C LEU A 56 6.42 6.03 20.48
N PRO A 57 6.70 7.26 20.95
CA PRO A 57 8.00 7.91 20.74
C PRO A 57 9.18 7.17 21.39
N GLU A 58 8.92 6.37 22.43
CA GLU A 58 9.94 5.56 23.10
C GLU A 58 10.34 4.31 22.31
N THR A 59 9.56 3.91 21.30
CA THR A 59 9.83 2.73 20.48
C THR A 59 10.96 3.02 19.49
N ARG A 60 12.13 2.41 19.71
CA ARG A 60 13.31 2.53 18.85
C ARG A 60 13.33 1.48 17.74
N ALA A 61 12.83 0.27 18.04
CA ALA A 61 12.82 -0.83 17.09
C ALA A 61 11.38 -1.20 16.70
N VAL A 62 11.10 -1.24 15.41
CA VAL A 62 9.80 -1.65 14.87
C VAL A 62 9.99 -2.83 13.92
N VAL A 63 9.19 -3.87 14.12
CA VAL A 63 9.09 -5.01 13.19
C VAL A 63 7.66 -5.05 12.65
N ALA A 64 7.51 -4.92 11.33
CA ALA A 64 6.24 -5.10 10.65
C ALA A 64 6.15 -6.53 10.10
N ARG A 65 5.27 -7.33 10.68
CA ARG A 65 5.08 -8.75 10.34
C ARG A 65 3.77 -8.96 9.57
N LEU A 66 3.84 -9.76 8.52
CA LEU A 66 2.70 -10.24 7.74
C LEU A 66 2.58 -11.75 7.92
N ILE A 67 1.40 -12.25 8.30
CA ILE A 67 1.13 -13.68 8.47
C ILE A 67 0.01 -14.11 7.53
N TYR A 68 0.30 -15.04 6.64
CA TYR A 68 -0.71 -15.75 5.86
C TYR A 68 -1.17 -16.98 6.64
N LEU A 69 -2.48 -17.16 6.75
CA LEU A 69 -3.11 -18.20 7.58
C LEU A 69 -3.61 -19.40 6.76
N ALA A 70 -3.72 -19.28 5.43
CA ALA A 70 -4.19 -20.37 4.59
C ALA A 70 -3.10 -21.41 4.34
N ASP A 71 -3.51 -22.68 4.32
CA ASP A 71 -2.65 -23.86 4.14
C ASP A 71 -1.58 -23.96 5.25
N ASP A 72 -0.31 -23.67 4.93
CA ASP A 72 0.83 -23.65 5.85
C ASP A 72 1.17 -22.20 6.22
N PRO A 73 1.10 -21.80 7.51
CA PRO A 73 1.32 -20.42 7.90
C PRO A 73 2.68 -19.88 7.46
N ALA A 74 2.68 -18.84 6.64
CA ALA A 74 3.90 -18.17 6.19
C ALA A 74 4.02 -16.80 6.85
N THR A 75 5.23 -16.51 7.35
CA THR A 75 5.55 -15.24 8.00
C THR A 75 6.55 -14.46 7.16
N PHE A 76 6.24 -13.19 6.91
CA PHE A 76 7.14 -12.24 6.25
C PHE A 76 7.36 -11.04 7.15
N GLU A 77 8.61 -10.76 7.48
CA GLU A 77 8.98 -9.62 8.32
C GLU A 77 9.62 -8.50 7.51
N LEU A 78 9.37 -7.27 7.93
CA LEU A 78 10.03 -6.07 7.44
C LEU A 78 10.55 -5.28 8.67
N LYS A 79 11.85 -5.04 8.73
CA LYS A 79 12.54 -4.44 9.89
C LYS A 79 13.85 -3.79 9.48
N GLY A 80 14.39 -2.93 10.36
CA GLY A 80 15.66 -2.22 10.12
C GLY A 80 15.61 -1.39 8.84
N ASP A 81 16.73 -1.36 8.11
CA ASP A 81 16.90 -0.58 6.89
C ASP A 81 15.84 -0.87 5.83
N GLU A 82 15.43 -2.13 5.66
CA GLU A 82 14.38 -2.48 4.68
C GLU A 82 13.01 -1.84 5.03
N LEU A 83 12.71 -1.70 6.32
CA LEU A 83 11.50 -1.00 6.78
C LEU A 83 11.63 0.51 6.58
N ASP A 84 12.81 1.07 6.85
CA ASP A 84 13.08 2.49 6.65
C ASP A 84 12.97 2.90 5.19
N ASP A 85 13.54 2.10 4.28
CA ASP A 85 13.41 2.28 2.83
C ASP A 85 11.94 2.18 2.39
N ALA A 86 11.19 1.20 2.91
CA ALA A 86 9.77 1.06 2.59
C ALA A 86 8.94 2.27 3.05
N ILE A 87 9.26 2.82 4.23
CA ILE A 87 8.64 4.05 4.75
C ILE A 87 8.97 5.23 3.84
N GLY A 88 10.24 5.41 3.46
CA GLY A 88 10.66 6.47 2.54
C GLY A 88 9.95 6.41 1.19
N HIS A 89 9.82 5.21 0.62
CA HIS A 89 9.03 4.99 -0.60
C HIS A 89 7.54 5.31 -0.39
N ALA A 90 6.93 4.83 0.69
CA ALA A 90 5.51 5.08 0.98
C ALA A 90 5.21 6.58 1.14
N ILE A 91 6.06 7.33 1.85
CA ILE A 91 5.93 8.80 2.00
C ILE A 91 6.06 9.50 0.64
N SER A 92 7.00 9.06 -0.20
CA SER A 92 7.19 9.61 -1.55
C SER A 92 5.96 9.39 -2.43
N TYR A 93 5.39 8.19 -2.40
CA TYR A 93 4.15 7.88 -3.14
C TYR A 93 2.95 8.65 -2.60
N LEU A 94 2.81 8.78 -1.27
CA LEU A 94 1.73 9.55 -0.66
C LEU A 94 1.81 11.05 -1.04
N SER A 95 3.03 11.59 -1.09
CA SER A 95 3.29 12.96 -1.52
C SER A 95 2.88 13.16 -2.99
N ALA A 96 3.28 12.24 -3.88
CA ALA A 96 2.87 12.25 -5.28
C ALA A 96 1.35 12.17 -5.45
N ALA A 97 0.70 11.26 -4.71
CA ALA A 97 -0.76 11.12 -4.71
C ALA A 97 -1.44 12.41 -4.25
N THR A 98 -0.91 13.08 -3.22
CA THR A 98 -1.44 14.36 -2.72
C THR A 98 -1.37 15.45 -3.78
N VAL A 99 -0.26 15.54 -4.52
CA VAL A 99 -0.10 16.51 -5.62
C VAL A 99 -1.12 16.23 -6.74
N ILE A 100 -1.27 14.97 -7.14
CA ILE A 100 -2.24 14.56 -8.18
C ILE A 100 -3.66 14.93 -7.74
N LEU A 101 -4.05 14.57 -6.52
CA LEU A 101 -5.37 14.88 -5.96
C LEU A 101 -5.64 16.39 -5.93
N ARG A 102 -4.70 17.18 -5.40
CA ARG A 102 -4.83 18.65 -5.30
C ARG A 102 -4.89 19.34 -6.67
N SER A 103 -4.23 18.77 -7.68
CA SER A 103 -4.25 19.30 -9.04
C SER A 103 -5.55 18.99 -9.81
N GLY A 104 -6.42 18.12 -9.27
CA GLY A 104 -7.61 17.64 -9.97
C GLY A 104 -7.33 16.70 -11.14
N ARG A 105 -6.07 16.26 -11.32
CA ARG A 105 -5.62 15.40 -12.43
C ARG A 105 -5.70 13.92 -12.07
N ILE A 106 -6.81 13.49 -11.47
CA ILE A 106 -7.00 12.11 -11.03
C ILE A 106 -7.29 11.26 -12.26
N ALA A 107 -6.38 10.35 -12.58
CA ALA A 107 -6.62 9.38 -13.63
C ALA A 107 -7.49 8.22 -13.09
N PRO A 108 -8.45 7.73 -13.89
CA PRO A 108 -9.29 6.61 -13.50
C PRO A 108 -8.46 5.34 -13.25
N ARG A 109 -8.93 4.52 -12.30
CA ARG A 109 -8.33 3.21 -12.01
C ARG A 109 -8.37 2.35 -13.28
N TRP A 110 -7.31 1.57 -13.52
CA TRP A 110 -7.23 0.69 -14.69
C TRP A 110 -8.06 -0.61 -14.56
N GLU A 111 -8.53 -0.93 -13.35
CA GLU A 111 -9.21 -2.20 -13.08
C GLU A 111 -10.52 -2.33 -13.85
N LYS A 112 -10.62 -3.42 -14.60
CA LYS A 112 -11.76 -3.83 -15.41
C LYS A 112 -12.83 -4.54 -14.58
N ASP A 113 -13.05 -4.18 -13.31
CA ASP A 113 -14.15 -4.80 -12.59
C ASP A 113 -15.44 -4.06 -12.89
N VAL A 114 -16.12 -4.56 -13.92
CA VAL A 114 -17.39 -4.02 -14.39
C VAL A 114 -18.34 -3.91 -13.20
N PHE A 115 -18.38 -4.86 -12.26
CA PHE A 115 -19.33 -4.88 -11.14
C PHE A 115 -19.15 -3.78 -10.09
N TYR A 116 -18.01 -3.10 -10.04
CA TYR A 116 -17.70 -2.04 -9.07
C TYR A 116 -17.48 -0.65 -9.70
N ASP A 117 -17.90 -0.47 -10.95
CA ASP A 117 -17.83 0.85 -11.58
C ASP A 117 -19.05 1.69 -11.20
N ASP A 118 -19.00 2.26 -9.98
CA ASP A 118 -20.01 3.19 -9.43
C ASP A 118 -20.22 4.42 -10.33
N MET A 119 -19.32 4.67 -11.29
CA MET A 119 -19.38 5.77 -12.25
C MET A 119 -19.86 5.36 -13.65
N ARG A 120 -20.41 4.14 -13.85
CA ARG A 120 -20.96 3.69 -15.15
C ARG A 120 -21.89 4.70 -15.83
N LEU A 121 -22.66 5.47 -15.04
CA LEU A 121 -23.58 6.50 -15.53
C LEU A 121 -22.90 7.85 -15.83
N ALA A 122 -21.69 8.08 -15.33
CA ALA A 122 -20.89 9.29 -15.55
C ALA A 122 -19.82 9.11 -16.63
N LEU A 123 -19.64 7.90 -17.16
CA LEU A 123 -18.72 7.66 -18.27
C LEU A 123 -19.27 8.27 -19.56
N PRO A 124 -18.41 8.80 -20.43
CA PRO A 124 -18.82 9.27 -21.74
C PRO A 124 -19.52 8.17 -22.55
N ALA A 125 -20.52 8.55 -23.35
CA ALA A 125 -21.31 7.64 -24.18
C ALA A 125 -20.45 6.72 -25.06
N ASP A 126 -19.30 7.21 -25.52
CA ASP A 126 -18.25 6.41 -26.15
C ASP A 126 -17.01 6.35 -25.24
N ARG A 127 -17.01 5.35 -24.35
CA ARG A 127 -15.94 5.08 -23.40
C ARG A 127 -14.61 4.77 -24.09
N GLU A 128 -14.63 4.02 -25.19
CA GLU A 128 -13.42 3.54 -25.82
C GLU A 128 -12.66 4.69 -26.49
N SER A 129 -13.36 5.53 -27.25
CA SER A 129 -12.80 6.73 -27.85
C SER A 129 -12.32 7.74 -26.80
N TYR A 130 -13.07 7.89 -25.70
CA TYR A 130 -12.65 8.71 -24.56
C TYR A 130 -11.33 8.23 -23.95
N LEU A 131 -11.24 6.95 -23.60
CA LEU A 131 -10.04 6.37 -22.99
C LEU A 131 -8.85 6.46 -23.93
N ARG A 132 -9.03 6.17 -25.23
CA ARG A 132 -7.98 6.27 -26.24
C ARG A 132 -7.41 7.67 -26.33
N ARG A 133 -8.28 8.68 -26.34
CA ARG A 133 -7.91 10.10 -26.42
C ARG A 133 -7.22 10.62 -25.16
N LYS A 134 -7.57 10.11 -23.98
CA LYS A 134 -7.04 10.56 -22.68
C LYS A 134 -5.90 9.69 -22.13
N ALA A 135 -5.53 8.61 -22.82
CA ALA A 135 -4.59 7.62 -22.32
C ALA A 135 -3.20 8.19 -22.05
N SER A 136 -2.68 9.08 -22.90
CA SER A 136 -1.36 9.69 -22.69
C SER A 136 -1.36 10.60 -21.46
N GLU A 137 -2.40 11.39 -21.26
CA GLU A 137 -2.51 12.28 -20.11
C GLU A 137 -2.72 11.52 -18.81
N PHE A 138 -3.48 10.42 -18.82
CA PHE A 138 -3.62 9.54 -17.65
C PHE A 138 -2.31 8.87 -17.28
N ARG A 139 -1.54 8.38 -18.26
CA ARG A 139 -0.21 7.81 -18.01
C ARG A 139 0.75 8.85 -17.43
N ALA A 140 0.74 10.07 -17.98
CA ALA A 140 1.57 11.17 -17.48
C ALA A 140 1.18 11.56 -16.05
N ALA A 141 -0.12 11.66 -15.75
CA ALA A 141 -0.60 11.98 -14.41
C ALA A 141 -0.21 10.92 -13.37
N ASN A 142 -0.27 9.63 -13.72
CA ASN A 142 0.06 8.53 -12.82
C ASN A 142 1.55 8.14 -12.81
N GLN A 143 2.40 8.78 -13.60
CA GLN A 143 3.79 8.33 -13.84
C GLN A 143 4.58 8.09 -12.55
N GLN A 144 4.42 8.97 -11.56
CA GLN A 144 5.10 8.86 -10.27
C GLN A 144 4.61 7.68 -9.42
N LEU A 145 3.33 7.32 -9.55
CA LEU A 145 2.72 6.19 -8.84
C LEU A 145 2.90 4.88 -9.59
N ASN A 146 3.22 4.90 -10.90
CA ASN A 146 3.41 3.68 -11.68
C ASN A 146 4.44 2.76 -11.04
N LYS A 147 5.53 3.28 -10.47
CA LYS A 147 6.54 2.45 -9.78
C LYS A 147 5.96 1.66 -8.60
N LEU A 148 4.96 2.20 -7.90
CA LEU A 148 4.26 1.48 -6.84
C LEU A 148 3.46 0.31 -7.41
N TRP A 149 2.74 0.54 -8.52
CA TRP A 149 1.82 -0.43 -9.12
C TRP A 149 2.50 -1.45 -10.04
N SER A 150 3.61 -1.06 -10.66
CA SER A 150 4.38 -1.83 -11.63
C SER A 150 5.63 -2.47 -11.03
N ALA A 151 5.85 -2.33 -9.72
CA ALA A 151 6.86 -3.11 -9.02
C ALA A 151 6.43 -4.59 -9.09
N SER A 152 6.85 -5.28 -10.16
CA SER A 152 6.66 -6.72 -10.29
C SER A 152 7.22 -7.42 -9.05
N THR A 153 6.38 -8.27 -8.48
CA THR A 153 6.72 -9.27 -7.46
C THR A 153 7.65 -10.34 -8.00
#